data_AF-A0A2H0CQS0-F1
#
_entry.id   AF-A0A2H0CQS0-F1
#
_cell.length_a   1.000
_cell.length_b   1.000
_cell.length_c   1.000
_cell.angle_alpha   90.00
_cell.angle_beta   90.00
_cell.angle_gamma   90.00
#
_symmetry.space_group_name_H-M   'P 1'
#
loop_
_entity.id
_entity.type
_entity.pdbx_description
1 polymer ?
#
loop_
_entity_poly.entity_id
_entity_poly.type
_entity_poly.pdbx_seq_one_letter_code
_entity_poly.pdbx_strand_id
1 'polypeptide(L)'
;MGFKAQSNQPGPEPASPGRAFFGKSLIQRKFVDAIARGVVTAGGWVIIASILAILFVIVAEIYPLFKKPSVSLISQFKTRSVPLAIGMDPYYDKVYAVEPDGIRFYSLQGKTFESKPELPDWQSARVTGISPSTENFPVLGLSDGRVYPVNIEFRPTYNSQSKRSIEPRLNAESPIQVRADGSPVTLLAHIKNEKGYQIAAQSGPGKVSLIRLRLRKTMMGTTRKTVARETISVPVQGEITAMVFG
;
A
#
# COMPACT_ATOMS: atom_id res chain seq x y z
N MET A 1 -7.11 116.15 26.97
CA MET A 1 -5.86 116.60 26.29
C MET A 1 -5.02 115.35 26.09
N GLY A 2 -4.91 114.73 24.92
CA GLY A 2 -4.68 115.31 23.60
C GLY A 2 -3.17 115.31 23.35
N PHE A 3 -2.62 114.24 22.76
CA PHE A 3 -1.70 114.27 21.62
C PHE A 3 -1.34 112.85 21.14
N LYS A 4 -1.58 112.61 19.84
CA LYS A 4 -0.94 111.65 18.92
C LYS A 4 0.60 111.81 18.97
N ALA A 5 1.49 110.97 18.45
CA ALA A 5 1.56 109.67 17.79
C ALA A 5 3.07 109.41 17.61
N GLN A 6 3.55 108.16 17.48
CA GLN A 6 4.36 107.74 16.32
C GLN A 6 4.65 106.23 16.35
N SER A 7 4.29 105.59 15.23
CA SER A 7 4.98 104.50 14.52
C SER A 7 5.73 103.41 15.28
N ASN A 8 5.24 102.17 15.12
CA ASN A 8 6.11 101.16 14.50
C ASN A 8 5.26 100.15 13.72
N GLN A 9 5.55 99.99 12.43
CA GLN A 9 4.96 98.94 11.59
C GLN A 9 5.66 97.61 11.90
N PRO A 10 4.93 96.51 12.18
CA PRO A 10 5.45 95.17 11.97
C PRO A 10 5.21 94.76 10.52
N GLY A 11 6.27 94.28 9.85
CA GLY A 11 6.18 93.69 8.51
C GLY A 11 5.25 92.48 8.47
N PRO A 12 4.78 92.08 7.27
CA PRO A 12 3.76 91.05 7.14
C PRO A 12 4.29 89.70 7.64
N GLU A 13 3.55 89.08 8.56
CA GLU A 13 3.72 87.68 8.93
C GLU A 13 3.64 86.81 7.66
N PRO A 14 4.53 85.82 7.47
CA PRO A 14 4.36 84.86 6.39
C PRO A 14 3.10 84.03 6.69
N ALA A 15 2.08 84.24 5.87
CA ALA A 15 0.89 83.40 5.85
C ALA A 15 1.31 81.93 5.72
N SER A 16 0.88 81.11 6.68
CA SER A 16 1.00 79.65 6.61
C SER A 16 0.42 79.19 5.26
N PRO A 17 1.18 78.46 4.42
CA PRO A 17 0.58 77.85 3.25
C PRO A 17 -0.39 76.79 3.75
N GLY A 18 -1.68 77.10 3.64
CA GLY A 18 -2.76 76.17 3.91
C GLY A 18 -2.46 74.85 3.20
N ARG A 19 -2.56 73.75 3.94
CA ARG A 19 -2.49 72.40 3.40
C ARG A 19 -3.45 72.31 2.22
N ALA A 20 -2.91 72.37 1.01
CA ALA A 20 -3.63 71.99 -0.19
C ALA A 20 -3.87 70.48 -0.07
N PHE A 21 -5.00 70.09 0.53
CA PHE A 21 -5.60 68.81 0.24
C PHE A 21 -5.85 68.83 -1.26
N PHE A 22 -4.95 68.19 -2.02
CA PHE A 22 -5.15 67.86 -3.42
C PHE A 22 -6.44 67.03 -3.49
N GLY A 23 -7.56 67.71 -3.68
CA GLY A 23 -8.86 67.13 -3.96
C GLY A 23 -8.79 66.48 -5.33
N LYS A 24 -8.23 65.26 -5.39
CA LYS A 24 -8.50 64.35 -6.51
C LYS A 24 -10.01 64.26 -6.63
N SER A 25 -10.51 64.69 -7.79
CA SER A 25 -11.91 65.06 -7.98
C SER A 25 -12.84 63.95 -7.49
N LEU A 26 -13.97 64.32 -6.88
CA LEU A 26 -15.02 63.38 -6.46
C LEU A 26 -15.44 62.42 -7.59
N ILE A 27 -15.23 62.84 -8.85
CA ILE A 27 -15.43 62.07 -10.07
C ILE A 27 -14.43 60.91 -10.15
N GLN A 28 -13.11 61.15 -9.97
CA GLN A 28 -12.10 60.08 -9.94
C GLN A 28 -12.37 59.04 -8.85
N ARG A 29 -12.81 59.49 -7.66
CA ARG A 29 -13.20 58.59 -6.56
C ARG A 29 -14.38 57.69 -6.93
N LYS A 30 -15.42 58.25 -7.58
CA LYS A 30 -16.59 57.48 -8.04
C LYS A 30 -16.24 56.47 -9.13
N PHE A 31 -15.33 56.80 -10.05
CA PHE A 31 -14.85 55.86 -11.07
C PHE A 31 -14.03 54.72 -10.46
N VAL A 32 -13.10 55.02 -9.56
CA VAL A 32 -12.31 54.00 -8.86
C VAL A 32 -13.21 53.08 -8.03
N ASP A 33 -14.21 53.64 -7.34
CA ASP A 33 -15.18 52.89 -6.54
C ASP A 33 -16.14 52.04 -7.39
N ALA A 34 -16.47 52.47 -8.61
CA ALA A 34 -17.23 51.66 -9.56
C ALA A 34 -16.41 50.49 -10.13
N ILE A 35 -15.15 50.72 -10.48
CA ILE A 35 -14.23 49.68 -10.95
C ILE A 35 -13.96 48.67 -9.84
N ALA A 36 -13.71 49.12 -8.62
CA ALA A 36 -13.49 48.25 -7.47
C ALA A 36 -14.70 47.33 -7.21
N ARG A 37 -15.94 47.88 -7.27
CA ARG A 37 -17.16 47.07 -7.17
C ARG A 37 -17.29 46.05 -8.29
N GLY A 38 -16.98 46.44 -9.53
CA GLY A 38 -16.98 45.52 -10.67
C GLY A 38 -16.00 44.37 -10.50
N VAL A 39 -14.75 44.67 -10.10
CA VAL A 39 -13.68 43.67 -9.90
C VAL A 39 -14.00 42.73 -8.74
N VAL A 40 -14.49 43.25 -7.60
CA VAL A 40 -14.84 42.41 -6.44
C VAL A 40 -16.01 41.49 -6.77
N THR A 41 -17.04 41.99 -7.46
CA THR A 41 -18.21 41.19 -7.84
C THR A 41 -17.84 40.13 -8.87
N ALA A 42 -17.05 40.48 -9.89
CA ALA A 42 -16.55 39.54 -10.88
C ALA A 42 -15.63 38.48 -10.24
N GLY A 43 -14.73 38.88 -9.34
CA GLY A 43 -13.87 37.97 -8.60
C GLY A 43 -14.67 37.00 -7.73
N GLY A 44 -15.70 37.49 -7.04
CA GLY A 44 -16.65 36.64 -6.30
C GLY A 44 -17.34 35.61 -7.20
N TRP A 45 -17.82 36.03 -8.36
CA TRP A 45 -18.40 35.10 -9.36
C TRP A 45 -17.40 34.05 -9.85
N VAL A 46 -16.16 34.45 -10.12
CA VAL A 46 -15.09 33.52 -10.53
C VAL A 46 -14.79 32.50 -9.42
N ILE A 47 -14.71 32.95 -8.16
CA ILE A 47 -14.49 32.06 -7.02
C ILE A 47 -15.66 31.08 -6.87
N ILE A 48 -16.90 31.56 -6.92
CA ILE A 48 -18.10 30.72 -6.83
C ILE A 48 -18.12 29.70 -7.97
N ALA A 49 -17.89 30.14 -9.20
CA ALA A 49 -17.83 29.25 -10.37
C ALA A 49 -16.72 28.20 -10.21
N SER A 50 -15.57 28.58 -9.67
CA SER A 50 -14.44 27.68 -9.41
C SER A 50 -14.78 26.63 -8.34
N ILE A 51 -15.41 27.03 -7.23
CA ILE A 51 -15.87 26.12 -6.17
C ILE A 51 -16.91 25.14 -6.72
N LEU A 52 -17.89 25.61 -7.50
CA LEU A 52 -18.90 24.76 -8.12
C LEU A 52 -18.29 23.78 -9.13
N ALA A 53 -17.32 24.23 -9.93
CA ALA A 53 -16.61 23.37 -10.86
C ALA A 53 -15.86 22.24 -10.13
N ILE A 54 -15.14 22.56 -9.06
CA ILE A 54 -14.45 21.57 -8.22
C ILE A 54 -15.47 20.61 -7.58
N LEU A 55 -16.58 21.13 -7.05
CA LEU A 55 -17.65 20.30 -6.48
C LEU A 55 -18.19 19.31 -7.51
N PHE A 56 -18.44 19.75 -8.74
CA PHE A 56 -18.95 18.89 -9.80
C PHE A 56 -17.96 17.78 -10.16
N VAL A 57 -16.66 18.11 -10.25
CA VAL A 57 -15.59 17.11 -10.45
C VAL A 57 -15.58 16.08 -9.32
N ILE A 58 -15.63 16.54 -8.06
CA ILE A 58 -15.65 15.63 -6.91
C ILE A 58 -16.89 14.72 -6.96
N VAL A 59 -18.08 15.29 -7.21
CA VAL A 59 -19.34 14.52 -7.32
C VAL A 59 -19.26 13.50 -8.45
N ALA A 60 -18.70 13.86 -9.59
CA ALA A 60 -18.53 12.96 -10.74
C ALA A 60 -17.61 11.77 -10.41
N GLU A 61 -16.53 11.98 -9.67
CA GLU A 61 -15.58 10.93 -9.26
C GLU A 61 -16.15 10.01 -8.15
N ILE A 62 -16.98 10.54 -7.24
CA ILE A 62 -17.60 9.71 -6.19
C ILE A 62 -18.87 9.00 -6.65
N TYR A 63 -19.56 9.51 -7.69
CA TYR A 63 -20.79 8.89 -8.21
C TYR A 63 -20.63 7.39 -8.55
N PRO A 64 -19.53 6.94 -9.17
CA PRO A 64 -19.23 5.51 -9.35
C PRO A 64 -19.25 4.69 -8.05
N LEU A 65 -18.89 5.24 -6.89
CA LEU A 65 -18.88 4.54 -5.61
C LEU A 65 -20.28 4.19 -5.11
N PHE A 66 -21.31 4.93 -5.56
CA PHE A 66 -22.71 4.64 -5.24
C PHE A 66 -23.33 3.61 -6.21
N LYS A 67 -22.63 3.24 -7.29
CA LYS A 67 -23.08 2.16 -8.17
C LYS A 67 -22.90 0.81 -7.44
N LYS A 68 -23.84 -0.10 -7.65
CA LYS A 68 -23.74 -1.45 -7.08
C LYS A 68 -22.47 -2.16 -7.58
N PRO A 69 -21.72 -2.86 -6.71
CA PRO A 69 -20.59 -3.65 -7.16
C PRO A 69 -21.08 -4.71 -8.15
N SER A 70 -20.44 -4.77 -9.31
CA SER A 70 -20.71 -5.77 -10.34
C SER A 70 -19.50 -6.68 -10.47
N VAL A 71 -19.74 -8.00 -10.44
CA VAL A 71 -18.69 -9.01 -10.63
C VAL A 71 -18.91 -9.64 -11.99
N SER A 72 -17.93 -9.46 -12.88
CA SER A 72 -17.88 -10.14 -14.17
C SER A 72 -16.72 -11.12 -14.20
N LEU A 73 -16.92 -12.27 -14.84
CA LEU A 73 -15.85 -13.23 -15.05
C LEU A 73 -14.91 -12.70 -16.13
N ILE A 74 -13.74 -12.20 -15.73
CA ILE A 74 -12.76 -11.62 -16.65
C ILE A 74 -11.97 -12.73 -17.35
N SER A 75 -11.65 -13.81 -16.65
CA SER A 75 -10.85 -14.92 -17.17
C SER A 75 -11.12 -16.22 -16.42
N GLN A 76 -10.94 -17.35 -17.10
CA GLN A 76 -10.97 -18.69 -16.53
C GLN A 76 -9.73 -19.45 -16.99
N PHE A 77 -9.14 -20.24 -16.10
CA PHE A 77 -8.04 -21.12 -16.41
C PHE A 77 -8.27 -22.47 -15.73
N LYS A 78 -7.71 -23.52 -16.31
CA LYS A 78 -7.73 -24.86 -15.70
C LYS A 78 -6.42 -25.05 -14.95
N THR A 79 -6.52 -25.40 -13.67
CA THR A 79 -5.38 -25.89 -12.90
C THR A 79 -5.04 -27.31 -13.34
N ARG A 80 -3.80 -27.75 -13.09
CA ARG A 80 -3.38 -29.10 -13.47
C ARG A 80 -3.88 -30.12 -12.44
N SER A 81 -4.00 -29.68 -11.19
CA SER A 81 -4.56 -30.45 -10.08
C SER A 81 -5.41 -29.55 -9.18
N VAL A 82 -6.02 -30.12 -8.14
CA VAL A 82 -6.79 -29.33 -7.15
C VAL A 82 -5.80 -28.48 -6.35
N PRO A 83 -5.85 -27.14 -6.43
CA PRO A 83 -4.93 -26.29 -5.70
C PRO A 83 -5.28 -26.27 -4.20
N LEU A 84 -4.25 -26.30 -3.36
CA LEU A 84 -4.38 -26.10 -1.91
C LEU A 84 -4.57 -24.62 -1.56
N ALA A 85 -4.01 -23.72 -2.38
CA ALA A 85 -4.24 -22.29 -2.28
C ALA A 85 -4.07 -21.61 -3.64
N ILE A 86 -4.65 -20.42 -3.75
CA ILE A 86 -4.45 -19.51 -4.86
C ILE A 86 -4.07 -18.14 -4.32
N GLY A 87 -3.29 -17.40 -5.08
CA GLY A 87 -3.00 -16.01 -4.80
C GLY A 87 -2.74 -15.24 -6.09
N MET A 88 -2.63 -13.93 -5.98
CA MET A 88 -2.57 -13.04 -7.14
C MET A 88 -1.50 -11.99 -6.94
N ASP A 89 -0.88 -11.58 -8.04
CA ASP A 89 0.07 -10.49 -8.00
C ASP A 89 -0.64 -9.14 -7.73
N PRO A 90 0.08 -8.14 -7.20
CA PRO A 90 -0.50 -6.82 -6.92
C PRO A 90 -1.01 -6.06 -8.15
N TYR A 91 -0.61 -6.45 -9.37
CA TYR A 91 -1.00 -5.76 -10.60
C TYR A 91 -2.15 -6.44 -11.36
N TYR A 92 -2.77 -7.47 -10.78
CA TYR A 92 -3.88 -8.23 -11.39
C TYR A 92 -3.54 -8.79 -12.78
N ASP A 93 -2.28 -9.18 -13.00
CA ASP A 93 -1.76 -9.72 -14.25
C ASP A 93 -1.50 -11.24 -14.18
N LYS A 94 -1.03 -11.72 -13.02
CA LYS A 94 -0.64 -13.11 -12.77
C LYS A 94 -1.36 -13.66 -11.55
N VAL A 95 -1.85 -14.89 -11.67
CA VAL A 95 -2.33 -15.70 -10.55
C VAL A 95 -1.35 -16.83 -10.31
N TYR A 96 -1.13 -17.21 -9.06
CA TYR A 96 -0.44 -18.44 -8.72
C TYR A 96 -1.38 -19.42 -8.04
N ALA A 97 -1.17 -20.70 -8.32
CA ALA A 97 -1.83 -21.80 -7.65
C ALA A 97 -0.77 -22.67 -6.97
N VAL A 98 -0.98 -23.00 -5.71
CA VAL A 98 -0.18 -23.98 -4.97
C VAL A 98 -0.85 -25.33 -5.12
N GLU A 99 -0.20 -26.22 -5.85
CA GLU A 99 -0.62 -27.59 -6.13
C GLU A 99 0.27 -28.59 -5.37
N PRO A 100 -0.13 -29.87 -5.24
CA PRO A 100 0.67 -30.88 -4.55
C PRO A 100 2.07 -31.08 -5.12
N ASP A 101 2.28 -30.79 -6.41
CA ASP A 101 3.56 -30.96 -7.10
C ASP A 101 4.33 -29.65 -7.29
N GLY A 102 3.77 -28.50 -6.90
CA GLY A 102 4.38 -27.22 -7.23
C GLY A 102 3.53 -25.99 -7.00
N ILE A 103 4.17 -24.84 -6.96
CA ILE A 103 3.53 -23.58 -7.29
C ILE A 103 3.49 -23.47 -8.82
N ARG A 104 2.41 -22.92 -9.40
CA ARG A 104 2.25 -22.65 -10.84
C ARG A 104 1.73 -21.24 -11.05
N PHE A 105 2.18 -20.56 -12.11
CA PHE A 105 1.69 -19.23 -12.49
C PHE A 105 0.78 -19.30 -13.74
N TYR A 106 -0.22 -18.44 -13.76
CA TYR A 106 -1.21 -18.31 -14.83
C TYR A 106 -1.34 -16.84 -15.22
N SER A 107 -1.37 -16.56 -16.52
CA SER A 107 -1.54 -15.21 -17.05
C SER A 107 -3.01 -14.86 -17.19
N LEU A 108 -3.46 -13.77 -16.59
CA LEU A 108 -4.85 -13.30 -16.69
C LEU A 108 -5.11 -12.59 -18.02
N GLN A 109 -4.14 -11.86 -18.56
CA GLN A 109 -4.28 -11.10 -19.81
C GLN A 109 -4.26 -11.97 -21.06
N GLY A 110 -3.52 -13.09 -21.05
CA GLY A 110 -3.34 -13.95 -22.22
C GLY A 110 -4.28 -15.17 -22.27
N LYS A 111 -4.96 -15.50 -21.16
CA LYS A 111 -5.62 -16.82 -20.96
C LYS A 111 -4.67 -18.01 -21.21
N THR A 112 -3.38 -17.76 -21.16
CA THR A 112 -2.33 -18.72 -21.46
C THR A 112 -1.68 -19.18 -20.16
N PHE A 113 -1.42 -20.48 -20.14
CA PHE A 113 -0.57 -21.09 -19.12
C PHE A 113 0.86 -20.60 -19.31
N GLU A 114 1.47 -20.08 -18.24
CA GLU A 114 2.88 -19.74 -18.22
C GLU A 114 3.59 -20.70 -17.26
N SER A 115 3.95 -21.90 -17.74
CA SER A 115 4.87 -22.73 -16.96
C SER A 115 6.26 -22.13 -17.01
N LYS A 116 6.65 -21.54 -15.88
CA LYS A 116 7.69 -22.14 -15.02
C LYS A 116 7.64 -21.48 -13.65
N PRO A 117 7.50 -22.28 -12.59
CA PRO A 117 8.27 -21.98 -11.39
C PRO A 117 9.30 -23.07 -11.16
N GLU A 118 10.56 -22.68 -11.12
CA GLU A 118 11.60 -23.50 -10.49
C GLU A 118 11.38 -23.38 -8.98
N LEU A 119 10.94 -24.48 -8.37
CA LEU A 119 10.95 -24.62 -6.93
C LEU A 119 12.31 -25.21 -6.57
N PRO A 120 13.05 -24.64 -5.61
CA PRO A 120 14.34 -25.22 -5.24
C PRO A 120 14.12 -26.61 -4.65
N ASP A 121 15.07 -27.53 -4.88
CA ASP A 121 15.07 -28.96 -4.52
C ASP A 121 14.35 -29.27 -3.19
N TRP A 122 13.02 -29.43 -3.21
CA TRP A 122 12.31 -30.13 -2.13
C TRP A 122 12.41 -31.65 -2.29
N GLN A 123 13.34 -32.14 -3.12
CA GLN A 123 13.72 -33.55 -3.24
C GLN A 123 12.53 -34.48 -3.50
N SER A 124 11.63 -34.08 -4.41
CA SER A 124 10.41 -34.83 -4.76
C SER A 124 9.31 -34.92 -3.69
N ALA A 125 9.42 -34.18 -2.57
CA ALA A 125 8.32 -34.07 -1.61
C ALA A 125 7.11 -33.37 -2.22
N ARG A 126 5.90 -33.74 -1.76
CA ARG A 126 4.64 -33.12 -2.19
C ARG A 126 4.16 -32.11 -1.16
N VAL A 127 3.46 -31.09 -1.62
CA VAL A 127 2.75 -30.15 -0.76
C VAL A 127 1.51 -30.84 -0.18
N THR A 128 1.42 -30.90 1.14
CA THR A 128 0.34 -31.57 1.90
C THR A 128 -0.43 -30.64 2.82
N GLY A 129 0.12 -29.45 3.09
CA GLY A 129 -0.52 -28.41 3.88
C GLY A 129 -0.05 -27.04 3.42
N ILE A 130 -0.83 -26.00 3.75
CA ILE A 130 -0.46 -24.62 3.44
C ILE A 130 -0.96 -23.67 4.52
N SER A 131 -0.13 -22.69 4.85
CA SER A 131 -0.59 -21.44 5.46
C SER A 131 -0.50 -20.33 4.40
N PRO A 132 -1.64 -19.86 3.86
CA PRO A 132 -1.65 -18.86 2.80
C PRO A 132 -1.27 -17.47 3.33
N SER A 133 -0.85 -16.58 2.43
CA SER A 133 -0.42 -15.22 2.77
C SER A 133 -0.93 -14.22 1.75
N THR A 134 -1.39 -13.06 2.22
CA THR A 134 -1.73 -11.91 1.37
C THR A 134 -0.48 -11.15 0.90
N GLU A 135 0.67 -11.35 1.55
CA GLU A 135 1.95 -10.70 1.22
C GLU A 135 2.81 -11.58 0.30
N ASN A 136 2.20 -12.52 -0.43
CA ASN A 136 2.90 -13.43 -1.34
C ASN A 136 4.02 -14.25 -0.65
N PHE A 137 3.84 -14.56 0.64
CA PHE A 137 4.77 -15.39 1.43
C PHE A 137 4.08 -16.65 1.98
N PRO A 138 3.62 -17.60 1.14
CA PRO A 138 3.05 -18.83 1.65
C PRO A 138 4.10 -19.68 2.39
N VAL A 139 3.65 -20.39 3.42
CA VAL A 139 4.44 -21.46 4.05
C VAL A 139 3.80 -22.79 3.70
N LEU A 140 4.58 -23.67 3.08
CA LEU A 140 4.15 -24.98 2.62
C LEU A 140 4.47 -26.04 3.68
N GLY A 141 3.54 -26.95 3.94
CA GLY A 141 3.79 -28.19 4.65
C GLY A 141 4.05 -29.30 3.64
N LEU A 142 5.12 -30.07 3.83
CA LEU A 142 5.56 -31.11 2.92
C LEU A 142 5.25 -32.52 3.44
N SER A 143 5.17 -33.47 2.52
CA SER A 143 4.88 -34.88 2.77
C SER A 143 5.92 -35.62 3.61
N ASP A 144 7.09 -35.04 3.82
CA ASP A 144 8.23 -35.62 4.54
C ASP A 144 8.51 -34.94 5.89
N GLY A 145 7.52 -34.23 6.43
CA GLY A 145 7.62 -33.62 7.75
C GLY A 145 8.32 -32.26 7.78
N ARG A 146 8.69 -31.71 6.62
CA ARG A 146 9.30 -30.38 6.52
C ARG A 146 8.24 -29.29 6.30
N VAL A 147 8.56 -28.08 6.75
CA VAL A 147 7.88 -26.86 6.31
C VAL A 147 8.81 -26.04 5.42
N TYR A 148 8.25 -25.37 4.42
CA TYR A 148 9.00 -24.66 3.40
C TYR A 148 8.43 -23.25 3.22
N PRO A 149 9.07 -22.22 3.80
CA PRO A 149 8.70 -20.83 3.60
C PRO A 149 9.12 -20.36 2.20
N VAL A 150 8.17 -19.85 1.41
CA VAL A 150 8.41 -19.41 0.04
C VAL A 150 8.01 -17.96 -0.11
N ASN A 151 8.93 -17.11 -0.57
CA ASN A 151 8.63 -15.73 -0.94
C ASN A 151 8.42 -15.64 -2.46
N ILE A 152 7.21 -15.30 -2.88
CA ILE A 152 6.85 -15.09 -4.27
C ILE A 152 7.01 -13.60 -4.58
N GLU A 153 7.98 -13.27 -5.43
CA GLU A 153 8.28 -11.91 -5.85
C GLU A 153 7.76 -11.68 -7.28
N PHE A 154 7.06 -10.57 -7.51
CA PHE A 154 6.55 -10.19 -8.83
C PHE A 154 7.33 -8.98 -9.34
N ARG A 155 8.17 -9.17 -10.36
CA ARG A 155 9.00 -8.10 -10.92
C ARG A 155 8.39 -7.55 -12.21
N PRO A 156 8.08 -6.25 -12.28
CA PRO A 156 7.77 -5.61 -13.55
C PRO A 156 9.00 -5.61 -14.45
N THR A 157 8.82 -6.13 -15.66
CA THR A 157 9.79 -6.10 -16.75
C THR A 157 9.17 -5.38 -17.94
N TYR A 158 9.99 -4.82 -18.82
CA TYR A 158 9.52 -4.13 -20.02
C TYR A 158 10.19 -4.78 -21.23
N ASN A 159 9.38 -5.10 -22.24
CA ASN A 159 9.91 -5.62 -23.49
C ASN A 159 10.51 -4.50 -24.37
N SER A 160 11.08 -4.86 -25.52
CA SER A 160 11.67 -3.92 -26.48
C SER A 160 10.70 -2.86 -27.03
N GLN A 161 9.39 -3.07 -26.87
CA GLN A 161 8.31 -2.16 -27.29
C GLN A 161 7.73 -1.36 -26.10
N SER A 162 8.43 -1.31 -24.96
CA SER A 162 7.97 -0.65 -23.72
C SER A 162 6.66 -1.18 -23.14
N LYS A 163 6.23 -2.39 -23.52
CA LYS A 163 5.09 -3.05 -22.91
C LYS A 163 5.52 -3.75 -21.62
N ARG A 164 4.82 -3.43 -20.53
CA ARG A 164 5.03 -4.06 -19.21
C ARG A 164 4.62 -5.53 -19.23
N SER A 165 5.42 -6.39 -18.61
CA SER A 165 5.14 -7.78 -18.29
C SER A 165 5.54 -8.08 -16.86
N ILE A 166 4.77 -8.87 -16.12
CA ILE A 166 5.12 -9.27 -14.76
C ILE A 166 5.84 -10.62 -14.77
N GLU A 167 7.08 -10.65 -14.29
CA GLU A 167 7.87 -11.87 -14.13
C GLU A 167 7.82 -12.35 -12.67
N PRO A 168 7.20 -13.51 -12.39
CA PRO A 168 7.20 -14.09 -11.05
C PRO A 168 8.52 -14.80 -10.74
N ARG A 169 9.01 -14.65 -9.51
CA ARG A 169 10.22 -15.31 -9.00
C ARG A 169 9.95 -15.95 -7.65
N LEU A 170 10.43 -17.17 -7.47
CA LEU A 170 10.35 -17.88 -6.20
C LEU A 170 11.67 -17.77 -5.45
N ASN A 171 11.64 -17.12 -4.30
CA ASN A 171 12.76 -17.05 -3.37
C ASN A 171 12.39 -17.89 -2.14
N ALA A 172 12.77 -19.17 -2.17
CA ALA A 172 12.45 -20.07 -1.07
C ALA A 172 13.60 -20.13 -0.04
N GLU A 173 13.27 -20.24 1.24
CA GLU A 173 14.25 -20.43 2.31
C GLU A 173 14.47 -21.90 2.62
N SER A 174 15.61 -22.28 3.19
CA SER A 174 15.88 -23.70 3.50
C SER A 174 14.73 -24.38 4.25
N PRO A 175 14.24 -25.55 3.78
CA PRO A 175 13.19 -26.29 4.46
C PRO A 175 13.55 -26.60 5.91
N ILE A 176 12.55 -26.59 6.78
CA ILE A 176 12.72 -26.80 8.23
C ILE A 176 12.00 -28.08 8.64
N GLN A 177 12.74 -29.05 9.18
CA GLN A 177 12.14 -30.26 9.72
C GLN A 177 11.28 -29.93 10.95
N VAL A 178 9.99 -30.29 10.89
CA VAL A 178 9.02 -30.12 11.98
C VAL A 178 8.63 -31.48 12.57
N ARG A 179 8.44 -32.48 11.72
CA ARG A 179 8.07 -33.84 12.11
C ARG A 179 9.24 -34.78 11.91
N ALA A 180 9.91 -35.16 12.99
CA ALA A 180 11.12 -36.00 12.91
C ALA A 180 10.83 -37.43 12.43
N ASP A 181 9.58 -37.90 12.54
CA ASP A 181 9.11 -39.18 12.04
C ASP A 181 8.89 -39.21 10.51
N GLY A 182 9.09 -38.07 9.82
CA GLY A 182 8.90 -37.94 8.38
C GLY A 182 7.43 -37.93 7.93
N SER A 183 6.47 -37.92 8.85
CA SER A 183 5.06 -37.87 8.50
C SER A 183 4.65 -36.49 7.95
N PRO A 184 3.61 -36.39 7.11
CA PRO A 184 3.25 -35.13 6.44
C PRO A 184 2.90 -33.99 7.39
N VAL A 185 3.28 -32.77 7.02
CA VAL A 185 2.78 -31.56 7.67
C VAL A 185 1.52 -31.10 6.95
N THR A 186 0.36 -31.29 7.58
CA THR A 186 -0.95 -30.89 7.05
C THR A 186 -1.50 -29.63 7.72
N LEU A 187 -1.19 -29.42 9.00
CA LEU A 187 -1.69 -28.28 9.78
C LEU A 187 -0.55 -27.35 10.21
N LEU A 188 -0.64 -26.11 9.75
CA LEU A 188 0.32 -25.05 10.04
C LEU A 188 -0.31 -23.66 9.91
N ALA A 189 0.27 -22.70 10.62
CA ALA A 189 -0.02 -21.28 10.51
C ALA A 189 1.29 -20.50 10.46
N HIS A 190 1.26 -19.29 9.89
CA HIS A 190 2.39 -18.38 9.96
C HIS A 190 1.94 -16.93 10.12
N ILE A 191 2.85 -16.11 10.63
CA ILE A 191 2.76 -14.65 10.61
C ILE A 191 4.10 -14.08 10.17
N LYS A 192 4.08 -13.06 9.32
CA LYS A 192 5.27 -12.35 8.83
C LYS A 192 5.17 -10.88 9.20
N ASN A 193 6.32 -10.28 9.49
CA ASN A 193 6.49 -8.84 9.62
C ASN A 193 7.89 -8.43 9.14
N GLU A 194 8.21 -7.15 9.21
CA GLU A 194 9.51 -6.61 8.78
C GLU A 194 10.70 -7.21 9.54
N LYS A 195 10.48 -7.66 10.77
CA LYS A 195 11.51 -8.24 11.65
C LYS A 195 11.68 -9.75 11.45
N GLY A 196 10.94 -10.37 10.53
CA GLY A 196 11.02 -11.79 10.22
C GLY A 196 9.65 -12.46 10.25
N TYR A 197 9.61 -13.75 10.59
CA TYR A 197 8.37 -14.51 10.55
C TYR A 197 8.34 -15.58 11.64
N GLN A 198 7.14 -16.05 11.95
CA GLN A 198 6.89 -17.14 12.88
C GLN A 198 6.00 -18.18 12.21
N ILE A 199 6.28 -19.45 12.49
CA ILE A 199 5.53 -20.58 11.96
C ILE A 199 5.15 -21.47 13.14
N ALA A 200 3.88 -21.82 13.24
CA ALA A 200 3.39 -22.87 14.11
C ALA A 200 2.98 -24.04 13.22
N ALA A 201 3.48 -25.24 13.49
CA ALA A 201 3.15 -26.42 12.71
C ALA A 201 2.99 -27.65 13.62
N GLN A 202 2.03 -28.51 13.31
CA GLN A 202 1.78 -29.70 14.12
C GLN A 202 2.93 -30.68 13.99
N SER A 203 3.61 -30.96 15.11
CA SER A 203 4.77 -31.86 15.15
C SER A 203 4.45 -33.27 15.65
N GLY A 204 3.25 -33.46 16.22
CA GLY A 204 2.74 -34.75 16.68
C GLY A 204 1.38 -34.59 17.37
N PRO A 205 0.81 -35.67 17.93
CA PRO A 205 -0.41 -35.61 18.73
C PRO A 205 -0.23 -34.64 19.90
N GLY A 206 -1.07 -33.60 19.98
CA GLY A 206 -0.98 -32.55 21.00
C GLY A 206 0.31 -31.74 21.00
N LYS A 207 1.17 -31.84 19.98
CA LYS A 207 2.47 -31.14 19.90
C LYS A 207 2.52 -30.18 18.73
N VAL A 208 3.01 -28.98 19.01
CA VAL A 208 3.19 -27.91 18.02
C VAL A 208 4.63 -27.44 18.06
N SER A 209 5.30 -27.44 16.91
CA SER A 209 6.61 -26.78 16.77
C SER A 209 6.39 -25.31 16.41
N LEU A 210 6.93 -24.42 17.23
CA LEU A 210 6.99 -22.99 17.01
C LEU A 210 8.39 -22.61 16.51
N ILE A 211 8.47 -22.14 15.28
CA ILE A 211 9.68 -21.66 14.63
C ILE A 211 9.60 -20.14 14.57
N ARG A 212 10.63 -19.45 15.06
CA ARG A 212 10.74 -17.99 14.95
C ARG A 212 12.02 -17.62 14.21
N LEU A 213 11.87 -16.99 13.06
CA LEU A 213 12.98 -16.37 12.36
C LEU A 213 12.97 -14.86 12.62
N ARG A 214 14.08 -14.35 13.15
CA ARG A 214 14.28 -12.90 13.36
C ARG A 214 15.38 -12.39 12.43
N LEU A 215 15.05 -11.32 11.72
CA LEU A 215 15.96 -10.52 10.91
C LEU A 215 16.43 -9.34 11.77
N ARG A 216 17.74 -9.24 12.01
CA ARG A 216 18.34 -8.10 12.69
C ARG A 216 19.35 -7.43 11.78
N LYS A 217 19.08 -6.17 11.39
CA LYS A 217 20.07 -5.34 10.70
C LYS A 217 21.19 -5.01 11.69
N THR A 218 22.42 -5.31 11.31
CA THR A 218 23.60 -4.97 12.11
C THR A 218 23.96 -3.51 11.88
N MET A 219 24.78 -2.94 12.76
CA MET A 219 25.29 -1.57 12.61
C MET A 219 26.13 -1.39 11.32
N MET A 220 26.64 -2.50 10.75
CA MET A 220 27.41 -2.53 9.51
C MET A 220 26.52 -2.65 8.25
N GLY A 221 25.20 -2.57 8.40
CA GLY A 221 24.24 -2.66 7.29
C GLY A 221 23.92 -4.07 6.80
N THR A 222 24.58 -5.11 7.34
CA THR A 222 24.29 -6.51 6.99
C THR A 222 23.10 -7.06 7.77
N THR A 223 22.36 -8.01 7.20
CA THR A 223 21.21 -8.65 7.87
C THR A 223 21.64 -9.97 8.52
N ARG A 224 21.51 -10.07 9.84
CA ARG A 224 21.69 -11.33 10.58
C ARG A 224 20.37 -12.05 10.72
N LYS A 225 20.29 -13.30 10.25
CA LYS A 225 19.15 -14.20 10.49
C LYS A 225 19.40 -14.99 11.78
N THR A 226 18.43 -15.02 12.69
CA THR A 226 18.44 -15.87 13.89
C THR A 226 17.20 -16.75 13.87
N VAL A 227 17.38 -18.06 13.92
CA VAL A 227 16.28 -19.04 13.95
C VAL A 227 16.21 -19.66 15.33
N ALA A 228 15.07 -19.51 16.00
CA ALA A 228 14.76 -20.19 17.25
C ALA A 228 13.65 -21.22 16.99
N ARG A 229 13.75 -22.38 17.65
CA ARG A 229 12.76 -23.46 17.55
C ARG A 229 12.39 -23.91 18.95
N GLU A 230 11.11 -24.11 19.17
CA GLU A 230 10.54 -24.53 20.44
C GLU A 230 9.40 -25.51 20.14
N THR A 231 9.24 -26.54 20.96
CA THR A 231 8.10 -27.46 20.87
C THR A 231 7.20 -27.23 22.06
N ILE A 232 5.94 -26.96 21.79
CA ILE A 232 4.90 -26.72 22.78
C ILE A 232 3.99 -27.95 22.82
N SER A 233 3.78 -28.48 24.03
CA SER A 233 2.76 -29.48 24.29
C SER A 233 1.46 -28.75 24.64
N VAL A 234 0.42 -28.94 23.82
CA VAL A 234 -0.90 -28.37 24.05
C VAL A 234 -1.68 -29.35 24.93
N PRO A 235 -2.21 -28.93 26.09
CA PRO A 235 -2.90 -29.81 27.04
C PRO A 235 -4.34 -30.09 26.56
N VAL A 236 -4.48 -30.70 25.39
CA VAL A 236 -5.77 -31.10 24.82
C VAL A 236 -5.83 -32.61 24.67
N GLN A 237 -6.99 -33.19 24.99
CA GLN A 237 -7.25 -34.62 24.82
C GLN A 237 -7.67 -34.97 23.38
N GLY A 238 -8.02 -33.96 22.57
CA GLY A 238 -8.43 -34.12 21.17
C GLY A 238 -7.35 -33.74 20.16
N GLU A 239 -7.64 -33.95 18.88
CA GLU A 239 -6.76 -33.55 17.79
C GLU A 239 -6.76 -32.03 17.58
N ILE A 240 -5.60 -31.49 17.20
CA ILE A 240 -5.50 -30.09 16.79
C ILE A 240 -6.04 -30.01 15.36
N THR A 241 -7.14 -29.29 15.16
CA THR A 241 -7.83 -29.17 13.86
C THR A 241 -7.57 -27.84 13.16
N ALA A 242 -7.14 -26.81 13.89
CA ALA A 242 -6.85 -25.48 13.38
C ALA A 242 -5.69 -24.82 14.15
N MET A 243 -4.98 -23.90 13.49
CA MET A 243 -3.97 -23.03 14.09
C MET A 243 -4.12 -21.62 13.54
N VAL A 244 -3.92 -20.62 14.41
CA VAL A 244 -3.94 -19.21 14.03
C VAL A 244 -2.99 -18.43 14.94
N PHE A 245 -2.35 -17.40 14.40
CA PHE A 245 -1.66 -16.39 15.20
C PHE A 245 -2.65 -15.27 15.53
N GLY A 246 -2.70 -14.89 16.81
CA GLY A 246 -3.46 -13.73 17.28
C GLY A 246 -2.64 -12.44 17.31
#